data_AF-A0A258JZ07-F1
#
_entry.id   AF-A0A258JZ07-F1
#
_cell.length_a   1.000
_cell.length_b   1.000
_cell.length_c   1.000
_cell.angle_alpha   90.00
_cell.angle_beta   90.00
_cell.angle_gamma   90.00
#
_symmetry.space_group_name_H-M   'P 1'
#
loop_
_entity.id
_entity.type
_entity.pdbx_description
1 polymer ?
#
loop_
_entity_poly.entity_id
_entity_poly.type
_entity_poly.pdbx_seq_one_letter_code
_entity_poly.pdbx_strand_id
1 'polypeptide(L)'
;MEISKIYITLKEAENLIFNRFLNIPTSRLKVTKAKELFSINILVNNLGIIKTGEHNLTILFSAVNTFEIPEVEKSLFINSFFMPAGMIKETSRKFKDEPDTGFFKSEEMLETIPFYSHLRNGFVGVYKELIINNNKNSINTIGNNFFKNFENLTPFKSAIIKEFIANNDFPLLQFDPNTFRADKAYRVAWFLKNTSDILVNGSKLAEKKTEKQKASTKEWFKDFLNNNNTVSLPKFITTIPEELIEEQAFIMGYYFVAFNYEELLENPKSIKSILEVVPANIQEETYLWAYFFFSMLNKNMLRLFFLKSFQNNEITLEKLALHTALNIENITSDFIFSNLEFINLPLQNQISELWELKYGVQNGNPTIVPKSNVMDVFSNALSPNNINNIGIVASSNFDFFDAFINMAWMNKKTFALELQNPEAVFYGETTFENEAFVKKFNIKPKPFSKLLDAKKKVLVVFVGKDKPQLLNFYAVCLGDAIQFQFDKIVCIWLVKESSDEILTPKFSLEKDELKGKIENAFDNKVPVELMVKNWNNPNDNEIKRNCFNALKGYKTSEIEVVHENFDTIQAQWLLHGNTEFYIQDKPKNLYAFYNSI
;
A
#
# COMPACT_ATOMS: atom_id res chain seq x y z
N MET A 1 0.46 1.56 -27.78
CA MET A 1 -0.96 1.82 -27.52
C MET A 1 -1.23 3.28 -27.86
N GLU A 2 -2.36 3.57 -28.47
CA GLU A 2 -2.75 4.93 -28.82
C GLU A 2 -3.24 5.66 -27.56
N ILE A 3 -2.75 6.89 -27.35
CA ILE A 3 -3.05 7.70 -26.15
C ILE A 3 -3.74 8.98 -26.61
N SER A 4 -4.90 9.26 -26.02
CA SER A 4 -5.61 10.52 -26.19
C SER A 4 -5.32 11.47 -25.05
N LYS A 5 -5.30 12.77 -25.35
CA LYS A 5 -5.23 13.84 -24.37
C LYS A 5 -6.60 14.51 -24.26
N ILE A 6 -7.19 14.51 -23.07
CA ILE A 6 -8.55 15.01 -22.84
C ILE A 6 -8.51 16.06 -21.73
N TYR A 7 -9.12 17.23 -21.97
CA TYR A 7 -9.17 18.33 -21.01
C TYR A 7 -10.46 18.27 -20.19
N ILE A 8 -10.33 18.27 -18.87
CA ILE A 8 -11.45 18.11 -17.92
C ILE A 8 -11.41 19.20 -16.85
N THR A 9 -12.56 19.45 -16.22
CA THR A 9 -12.67 20.34 -15.05
C THR A 9 -12.19 19.63 -13.79
N LEU A 10 -12.01 20.39 -12.71
CA LEU A 10 -11.76 19.81 -11.39
C LEU A 10 -12.92 18.92 -10.93
N LYS A 11 -14.17 19.30 -11.22
CA LYS A 11 -15.34 18.49 -10.86
C LYS A 11 -15.42 17.19 -11.64
N GLU A 12 -15.10 17.23 -12.94
CA GLU A 12 -15.01 16.03 -13.78
C GLU A 12 -13.87 15.12 -13.32
N ALA A 13 -12.74 15.67 -12.86
CA ALA A 13 -11.64 14.89 -12.27
C ALA A 13 -12.06 14.22 -10.95
N GLU A 14 -12.73 14.95 -10.07
CA GLU A 14 -13.31 14.41 -8.83
C GLU A 14 -14.24 13.23 -9.14
N ASN A 15 -15.19 13.42 -10.07
CA ASN A 15 -16.12 12.38 -10.49
C ASN A 15 -15.38 11.16 -11.06
N LEU A 16 -14.40 11.37 -11.95
CA LEU A 16 -13.61 10.28 -12.52
C LEU A 16 -12.85 9.48 -11.46
N ILE A 17 -12.31 10.14 -10.44
CA ILE A 17 -11.53 9.48 -9.38
C ILE A 17 -12.44 8.71 -8.43
N PHE A 18 -13.53 9.31 -7.95
CA PHE A 18 -14.38 8.69 -6.94
C PHE A 18 -15.39 7.69 -7.51
N ASN A 19 -15.92 7.95 -8.72
CA ASN A 19 -16.84 7.03 -9.38
C ASN A 19 -16.13 6.02 -10.28
N ARG A 20 -14.82 6.18 -10.53
CA ARG A 20 -14.03 5.40 -11.49
C ARG A 20 -14.55 5.48 -12.93
N PHE A 21 -15.35 6.51 -13.21
CA PHE A 21 -16.13 6.68 -14.43
C PHE A 21 -16.38 8.17 -14.69
N LEU A 22 -16.29 8.59 -15.94
CA LEU A 22 -16.65 9.94 -16.37
C LEU A 22 -17.36 9.89 -17.73
N ASN A 23 -18.53 10.51 -17.83
CA ASN A 23 -19.23 10.69 -19.10
C ASN A 23 -19.07 12.12 -19.62
N ILE A 24 -18.62 12.27 -20.86
CA ILE A 24 -18.35 13.56 -21.50
C ILE A 24 -18.88 13.59 -22.93
N PRO A 25 -19.19 14.76 -23.50
CA PRO A 25 -19.59 14.84 -24.90
C PRO A 25 -18.43 14.48 -25.85
N THR A 26 -18.73 13.80 -26.95
CA THR A 26 -17.78 13.45 -28.04
C THR A 26 -17.03 14.67 -28.60
N SER A 27 -17.66 15.84 -28.58
CA SER A 27 -17.04 17.11 -28.97
C SER A 27 -15.80 17.44 -28.13
N ARG A 28 -15.68 16.88 -26.93
CA ARG A 28 -14.53 17.04 -26.04
C ARG A 28 -13.21 16.61 -26.68
N LEU A 29 -13.22 15.58 -27.50
CA LEU A 29 -12.01 15.11 -28.20
C LEU A 29 -11.45 16.17 -29.18
N LYS A 30 -12.25 17.14 -29.60
CA LYS A 30 -11.82 18.25 -30.47
C LYS A 30 -11.14 19.39 -29.69
N VAL A 31 -11.17 19.37 -28.35
CA VAL A 31 -10.52 20.38 -27.51
C VAL A 31 -9.02 20.08 -27.47
N THR A 32 -8.24 20.82 -28.27
CA THR A 32 -6.79 20.60 -28.41
C THR A 32 -5.94 21.42 -27.43
N LYS A 33 -6.52 22.45 -26.80
CA LYS A 33 -5.85 23.34 -25.85
C LYS A 33 -6.70 23.54 -24.60
N ALA A 34 -6.04 23.74 -23.46
CA ALA A 34 -6.69 24.11 -22.22
C ALA A 34 -7.48 25.41 -22.41
N LYS A 35 -8.73 25.42 -21.95
CA LYS A 35 -9.61 26.59 -21.91
C LYS A 35 -10.09 26.73 -20.47
N GLU A 36 -9.77 27.85 -19.81
CA GLU A 36 -10.29 28.28 -18.50
C GLU A 36 -10.63 27.13 -17.54
N LEU A 37 -11.92 26.73 -17.45
CA LEU A 37 -12.45 25.69 -16.57
C LEU A 37 -11.82 24.29 -16.77
N PHE A 38 -11.28 23.99 -17.95
CA PHE A 38 -10.59 22.74 -18.28
C PHE A 38 -9.08 22.84 -18.03
N SER A 39 -8.74 23.16 -16.77
CA SER A 39 -7.37 23.35 -16.28
C SER A 39 -6.60 22.05 -16.15
N ILE A 40 -7.30 20.92 -15.98
CA ILE A 40 -6.73 19.58 -15.84
C ILE A 40 -6.76 18.89 -17.20
N ASN A 41 -5.72 18.13 -17.50
CA ASN A 41 -5.76 17.22 -18.64
C ASN A 41 -5.34 15.81 -18.25
N ILE A 42 -6.04 14.83 -18.82
CA ILE A 42 -5.78 13.42 -18.60
C ILE A 42 -5.19 12.81 -19.87
N LEU A 43 -4.15 11.99 -19.68
CA LEU A 43 -3.59 11.13 -20.72
C LEU A 43 -4.25 9.76 -20.60
N VAL A 44 -5.02 9.36 -21.60
CA VAL A 44 -5.91 8.19 -21.53
C VAL A 44 -5.55 7.20 -22.63
N ASN A 45 -5.45 5.92 -22.27
CA ASN A 45 -5.36 4.82 -23.23
C ASN A 45 -6.70 4.70 -23.98
N ASN A 46 -6.67 4.76 -25.32
CA ASN A 46 -7.89 4.71 -26.13
C ASN A 46 -8.74 3.47 -25.90
N LEU A 47 -8.17 2.38 -25.39
CA LEU A 47 -8.93 1.17 -25.05
C LEU A 47 -10.01 1.40 -23.99
N GLY A 48 -9.85 2.38 -23.07
CA GLY A 48 -10.87 2.69 -22.06
C GLY A 48 -11.73 3.90 -22.37
N ILE A 49 -11.70 4.39 -23.61
CA ILE A 49 -12.66 5.38 -24.13
C ILE A 49 -13.76 4.61 -24.85
N ILE A 50 -14.98 4.70 -24.32
CA ILE A 50 -16.14 3.94 -24.77
C ILE A 50 -17.16 4.91 -25.31
N LYS A 51 -17.73 4.61 -26.48
CA LYS A 51 -18.85 5.39 -27.01
C LYS A 51 -20.15 4.93 -26.34
N THR A 52 -20.79 5.81 -25.58
CA THR A 52 -22.05 5.56 -24.87
C THR A 52 -23.14 6.42 -25.49
N GLY A 53 -23.73 5.94 -26.59
CA GLY A 53 -24.72 6.69 -27.38
C GLY A 53 -24.10 7.55 -28.50
N GLU A 54 -24.93 8.35 -29.18
CA GLU A 54 -24.50 9.06 -30.40
C GLU A 54 -23.53 10.21 -30.13
N HIS A 55 -23.68 10.89 -28.99
CA HIS A 55 -22.96 12.13 -28.68
C HIS A 55 -22.09 12.09 -27.44
N ASN A 56 -22.04 10.97 -26.71
CA ASN A 56 -21.30 10.86 -25.45
C ASN A 56 -20.20 9.79 -25.50
N LEU A 57 -19.18 10.01 -24.66
CA LEU A 57 -18.06 9.12 -24.42
C LEU A 57 -17.91 8.89 -22.93
N THR A 58 -17.81 7.63 -22.56
CA THR A 58 -17.39 7.20 -21.24
C THR A 58 -15.87 7.04 -21.20
N ILE A 59 -15.25 7.59 -20.17
CA ILE A 59 -13.86 7.37 -19.81
C ILE A 59 -13.82 6.50 -18.56
N LEU A 60 -13.16 5.36 -18.68
CA LEU A 60 -12.85 4.46 -17.56
C LEU A 60 -11.59 4.94 -16.83
N PHE A 61 -11.61 4.92 -15.49
CA PHE A 61 -10.44 5.37 -14.71
C PHE A 61 -9.20 4.51 -14.97
N SER A 62 -9.37 3.20 -15.13
CA SER A 62 -8.30 2.25 -15.46
C SER A 62 -7.47 2.64 -16.70
N ALA A 63 -8.03 3.40 -17.63
CA ALA A 63 -7.32 3.87 -18.80
C ALA A 63 -6.54 5.17 -18.60
N VAL A 64 -6.67 5.85 -17.46
CA VAL A 64 -5.94 7.08 -17.18
C VAL A 64 -4.50 6.75 -16.78
N ASN A 65 -3.55 7.18 -17.60
CA ASN A 65 -2.12 7.04 -17.32
C ASN A 65 -1.61 8.15 -16.41
N THR A 66 -2.09 9.38 -16.61
CA THR A 66 -1.57 10.56 -15.91
C THR A 66 -2.61 11.68 -15.90
N PHE A 67 -2.72 12.35 -14.76
CA PHE A 67 -3.37 13.64 -14.57
C PHE A 67 -2.31 14.74 -14.62
N GLU A 68 -2.34 15.57 -15.65
CA GLU A 68 -1.57 16.82 -15.67
C GLU A 68 -2.40 17.93 -15.02
N ILE A 69 -1.96 18.40 -13.85
CA ILE A 69 -2.70 19.33 -12.98
C ILE A 69 -1.91 20.63 -12.74
N PRO A 70 -2.57 21.73 -12.37
CA PRO A 70 -1.90 22.90 -11.81
C PRO A 70 -1.12 22.56 -10.53
N GLU A 71 0.06 23.15 -10.32
CA GLU A 71 0.88 22.95 -9.11
C GLU A 71 0.10 23.18 -7.80
N VAL A 72 -0.79 24.18 -7.79
CA VAL A 72 -1.63 24.54 -6.63
C VAL A 72 -2.59 23.41 -6.21
N GLU A 73 -2.97 22.51 -7.12
CA GLU A 73 -3.90 21.40 -6.87
C GLU A 73 -3.21 20.13 -6.38
N LYS A 74 -1.87 20.10 -6.35
CA LYS A 74 -1.11 18.90 -5.99
C LYS A 74 -1.52 18.32 -4.64
N SER A 75 -1.70 19.19 -3.63
CA SER A 75 -2.12 18.77 -2.30
C SER A 75 -3.50 18.12 -2.31
N LEU A 76 -4.45 18.65 -3.10
CA LEU A 76 -5.80 18.09 -3.22
C LEU A 76 -5.75 16.68 -3.81
N PHE A 77 -5.01 16.49 -4.91
CA PHE A 77 -4.89 15.19 -5.56
C PHE A 77 -4.20 14.14 -4.68
N ILE A 78 -3.12 14.50 -4.01
CA ILE A 78 -2.35 13.55 -3.18
C ILE A 78 -3.10 13.27 -1.87
N ASN A 79 -3.54 14.31 -1.14
CA ASN A 79 -4.00 14.17 0.24
C ASN A 79 -5.51 13.95 0.37
N SER A 80 -6.32 14.51 -0.53
CA SER A 80 -7.78 14.38 -0.48
C SER A 80 -8.31 13.31 -1.43
N PHE A 81 -7.73 13.21 -2.62
CA PHE A 81 -8.12 12.19 -3.61
C PHE A 81 -7.30 10.90 -3.50
N PHE A 82 -6.26 10.88 -2.66
CA PHE A 82 -5.37 9.72 -2.44
C PHE A 82 -4.78 9.16 -3.74
N MET A 83 -4.47 10.05 -4.69
CA MET A 83 -3.88 9.67 -5.97
C MET A 83 -2.38 9.39 -5.83
N PRO A 84 -1.87 8.29 -6.41
CA PRO A 84 -0.44 7.98 -6.40
C PRO A 84 0.35 9.08 -7.12
N ALA A 85 1.53 9.43 -6.60
CA ALA A 85 2.33 10.50 -7.17
C ALA A 85 2.73 10.23 -8.63
N GLY A 86 2.91 8.96 -9.02
CA GLY A 86 3.21 8.57 -10.39
C GLY A 86 2.09 8.78 -11.40
N MET A 87 0.87 8.99 -10.94
CA MET A 87 -0.24 9.38 -11.81
C MET A 87 -0.38 10.89 -11.95
N ILE A 88 0.45 11.69 -11.29
CA ILE A 88 0.33 13.15 -11.25
C ILE A 88 1.52 13.78 -11.95
N LYS A 89 1.24 14.74 -12.83
CA LYS A 89 2.25 15.60 -13.44
C LYS A 89 1.86 17.05 -13.25
N GLU A 90 2.75 17.82 -12.65
CA GLU A 90 2.51 19.23 -12.42
C GLU A 90 2.70 20.06 -13.69
N THR A 91 1.91 21.11 -13.83
CA THR A 91 2.01 22.09 -14.91
C THR A 91 1.97 23.49 -14.32
N SER A 92 2.71 24.42 -14.91
CA SER A 92 2.79 25.83 -14.49
C SER A 92 1.53 26.65 -14.77
N ARG A 93 0.41 25.99 -15.12
CA ARG A 93 -0.85 26.66 -15.50
C ARG A 93 -1.53 27.21 -14.25
N LYS A 94 -2.05 28.44 -14.35
CA LYS A 94 -2.84 29.05 -13.28
C LYS A 94 -4.32 28.68 -13.45
N PHE A 95 -4.93 28.28 -12.34
CA PHE A 95 -6.38 28.14 -12.21
C PHE A 95 -7.04 29.53 -12.24
N LYS A 96 -8.22 29.66 -12.85
CA LYS A 96 -9.05 30.86 -12.75
C LYS A 96 -10.45 30.42 -12.34
N ASP A 97 -10.89 30.88 -11.17
CA ASP A 97 -12.27 30.77 -10.72
C ASP A 97 -13.15 31.76 -11.49
N GLU A 98 -14.08 31.26 -12.30
CA GLU A 98 -15.18 32.06 -12.83
C GLU A 98 -16.51 31.31 -12.66
N PRO A 99 -17.63 32.03 -12.46
CA PRO A 99 -18.94 31.42 -12.32
C PRO A 99 -19.34 30.67 -13.58
N ASP A 100 -19.89 29.47 -13.37
CA ASP A 100 -20.24 28.49 -14.39
C ASP A 100 -21.19 29.08 -15.46
N THR A 101 -20.67 29.45 -16.63
CA THR A 101 -21.47 30.03 -17.73
C THR A 101 -22.17 28.95 -18.58
N GLY A 102 -22.66 27.88 -17.95
CA GLY A 102 -23.57 26.91 -18.57
C GLY A 102 -22.92 26.01 -19.64
N PHE A 103 -21.66 25.62 -19.49
CA PHE A 103 -21.00 24.73 -20.44
C PHE A 103 -21.43 23.27 -20.23
N PHE A 104 -22.17 22.74 -21.21
CA PHE A 104 -22.54 21.34 -21.44
C PHE A 104 -22.96 20.56 -20.18
N LYS A 105 -24.25 20.61 -19.84
CA LYS A 105 -24.86 19.52 -19.07
C LYS A 105 -24.71 18.25 -19.89
N SER A 106 -23.79 17.36 -19.52
CA SER A 106 -23.87 15.99 -19.98
C SER A 106 -25.20 15.44 -19.49
N GLU A 107 -25.92 14.70 -20.34
CA GLU A 107 -26.96 13.82 -19.84
C GLU A 107 -26.27 12.78 -18.98
N GLU A 108 -26.36 13.02 -17.69
CA GLU A 108 -25.59 12.38 -16.66
C GLU A 108 -26.17 10.97 -16.50
N MET A 109 -25.38 9.91 -16.73
CA MET A 109 -25.76 8.51 -16.46
C MET A 109 -25.82 8.25 -14.94
N LEU A 110 -26.49 9.13 -14.19
CA LEU A 110 -26.47 9.18 -12.73
C LEU A 110 -26.95 7.88 -12.11
N GLU A 111 -27.97 7.25 -12.70
CA GLU A 111 -28.56 6.02 -12.19
C GLU A 111 -27.62 4.81 -12.36
N THR A 112 -26.84 4.76 -13.43
CA THR A 112 -25.89 3.66 -13.72
C THR A 112 -24.61 3.71 -12.87
N ILE A 113 -24.23 4.89 -12.38
CA ILE A 113 -22.96 5.09 -11.65
C ILE A 113 -22.85 4.21 -10.39
N PRO A 114 -23.86 4.14 -9.50
CA PRO A 114 -23.85 3.24 -8.36
C PRO A 114 -23.68 1.77 -8.78
N PHE A 115 -24.39 1.31 -9.82
CA PHE A 115 -24.29 -0.07 -10.29
C PHE A 115 -22.88 -0.39 -10.80
N TYR A 116 -22.34 0.46 -11.67
CA TYR A 116 -20.99 0.32 -12.19
C TYR A 116 -19.94 0.24 -11.07
N SER A 117 -19.98 1.19 -10.12
CA SER A 117 -18.97 1.30 -9.06
C SER A 117 -18.93 0.04 -8.17
N HIS A 118 -20.10 -0.47 -7.75
CA HIS A 118 -20.18 -1.69 -6.95
C HIS A 118 -19.74 -2.94 -7.74
N LEU A 119 -20.17 -3.09 -9.00
CA LEU A 119 -19.74 -4.19 -9.86
C LEU A 119 -18.23 -4.18 -10.10
N ARG A 120 -17.65 -3.00 -10.37
CA ARG A 120 -16.20 -2.80 -10.52
C ARG A 120 -15.46 -3.26 -9.28
N ASN A 121 -15.92 -2.88 -8.09
CA ASN A 121 -15.29 -3.30 -6.83
C ASN A 121 -15.37 -4.82 -6.63
N GLY A 122 -16.51 -5.43 -6.96
CA GLY A 122 -16.67 -6.89 -6.96
C GLY A 122 -15.66 -7.59 -7.87
N PHE A 123 -15.55 -7.13 -9.13
CA PHE A 123 -14.66 -7.72 -10.13
C PHE A 123 -13.18 -7.54 -9.79
N VAL A 124 -12.78 -6.34 -9.36
CA VAL A 124 -11.40 -6.08 -8.92
C VAL A 124 -11.06 -6.91 -7.68
N GLY A 125 -12.02 -7.14 -6.78
CA GLY A 125 -11.84 -7.98 -5.60
C GLY A 125 -11.55 -9.43 -5.94
N VAL A 126 -12.36 -9.99 -6.84
CA VAL A 126 -12.14 -11.35 -7.38
C VAL A 126 -10.81 -11.45 -8.10
N TYR A 127 -10.50 -10.48 -8.97
CA TYR A 127 -9.25 -10.51 -9.74
C TYR A 127 -8.01 -10.39 -8.85
N LYS A 128 -8.05 -9.52 -7.84
CA LYS A 128 -7.01 -9.42 -6.81
C LYS A 128 -6.77 -10.78 -6.17
N GLU A 129 -7.82 -11.45 -5.72
CA GLU A 129 -7.73 -12.78 -5.10
C GLU A 129 -7.16 -13.85 -6.04
N LEU A 130 -7.53 -13.82 -7.31
CA LEU A 130 -6.96 -14.75 -8.30
C LEU A 130 -5.45 -14.54 -8.50
N ILE A 131 -4.97 -13.28 -8.47
CA ILE A 131 -3.54 -12.98 -8.51
C ILE A 131 -2.84 -13.40 -7.22
N ILE A 132 -3.48 -13.31 -6.04
CA ILE A 132 -2.93 -13.81 -4.75
C ILE A 132 -2.58 -15.29 -4.84
N ASN A 133 -3.44 -16.08 -5.49
CA ASN A 133 -3.23 -17.50 -5.67
C ASN A 133 -2.21 -17.84 -6.78
N ASN A 134 -1.74 -16.82 -7.52
CA ASN A 134 -0.62 -16.77 -8.47
C ASN A 134 -0.33 -18.05 -9.26
N ASN A 135 -1.37 -18.66 -9.84
CA ASN A 135 -1.18 -19.74 -10.80
C ASN A 135 -1.93 -19.42 -12.10
N LYS A 136 -1.33 -19.84 -13.22
CA LYS A 136 -1.85 -19.57 -14.56
C LYS A 136 -3.27 -20.10 -14.76
N ASN A 137 -3.60 -21.24 -14.14
CA ASN A 137 -4.93 -21.85 -14.25
C ASN A 137 -6.02 -21.00 -13.59
N SER A 138 -5.71 -20.39 -12.43
CA SER A 138 -6.62 -19.53 -11.69
C SER A 138 -7.07 -18.32 -12.50
N ILE A 139 -6.17 -17.67 -13.25
CA ILE A 139 -6.57 -16.52 -14.09
C ILE A 139 -7.16 -16.98 -15.42
N ASN A 140 -6.44 -17.80 -16.17
CA ASN A 140 -6.78 -18.08 -17.56
C ASN A 140 -8.04 -18.95 -17.72
N THR A 141 -8.33 -19.81 -16.74
CA THR A 141 -9.46 -20.74 -16.80
C THR A 141 -10.54 -20.33 -15.81
N ILE A 142 -10.23 -20.40 -14.52
CA ILE A 142 -11.21 -20.24 -13.43
C ILE A 142 -11.78 -18.81 -13.42
N GLY A 143 -10.90 -17.81 -13.41
CA GLY A 143 -11.28 -16.41 -13.46
C GLY A 143 -12.05 -16.06 -14.72
N ASN A 144 -11.52 -16.40 -15.90
CA ASN A 144 -12.22 -16.12 -17.16
C ASN A 144 -13.59 -16.80 -17.26
N ASN A 145 -13.75 -18.03 -16.74
CA ASN A 145 -15.06 -18.68 -16.69
C ASN A 145 -16.02 -17.92 -15.76
N PHE A 146 -15.57 -17.50 -14.59
CA PHE A 146 -16.37 -16.70 -13.67
C PHE A 146 -16.80 -15.36 -14.29
N PHE A 147 -15.88 -14.61 -14.89
CA PHE A 147 -16.19 -13.31 -15.50
C PHE A 147 -17.12 -13.43 -16.72
N LYS A 148 -16.98 -14.49 -17.52
CA LYS A 148 -17.91 -14.77 -18.64
C LYS A 148 -19.34 -15.01 -18.20
N ASN A 149 -19.58 -15.50 -16.98
CA ASN A 149 -20.94 -15.63 -16.45
C ASN A 149 -21.68 -14.28 -16.37
N PHE A 150 -20.95 -13.15 -16.33
CA PHE A 150 -21.54 -11.82 -16.28
C PHE A 150 -21.94 -11.24 -17.64
N GLU A 151 -21.49 -11.85 -18.74
CA GLU A 151 -21.99 -11.52 -20.08
C GLU A 151 -23.44 -11.97 -20.24
N ASN A 152 -23.83 -13.07 -19.59
CA ASN A 152 -25.17 -13.67 -19.65
C ASN A 152 -25.65 -14.11 -18.26
N LEU A 153 -25.83 -13.16 -17.34
CA LEU A 153 -26.40 -13.47 -16.03
C LEU A 153 -27.81 -14.05 -16.18
N THR A 154 -28.10 -15.07 -15.37
CA THR A 154 -29.48 -15.54 -15.25
C THR A 154 -30.35 -14.41 -14.68
N PRO A 155 -31.65 -14.37 -15.03
CA PRO A 155 -32.54 -13.35 -14.50
C PRO A 155 -32.60 -13.32 -12.96
N PHE A 156 -32.42 -14.49 -12.32
CA PHE A 156 -32.33 -14.61 -10.87
C PHE A 156 -31.10 -13.89 -10.32
N LYS A 157 -29.89 -14.19 -10.82
CA LYS A 157 -28.64 -13.53 -10.41
C LYS A 157 -28.71 -12.02 -10.63
N SER A 158 -29.19 -11.60 -11.81
CA SER A 158 -29.35 -10.19 -12.18
C SER A 158 -30.26 -9.44 -11.19
N ALA A 159 -31.42 -10.01 -10.85
CA ALA A 159 -32.36 -9.40 -9.91
C ALA A 159 -31.78 -9.30 -8.48
N ILE A 160 -31.10 -10.33 -7.99
CA ILE A 160 -30.47 -10.30 -6.65
C ILE A 160 -29.34 -9.26 -6.60
N ILE A 161 -28.46 -9.22 -7.60
CA ILE A 161 -27.38 -8.23 -7.68
C ILE A 161 -27.96 -6.82 -7.70
N LYS A 162 -29.04 -6.60 -8.46
CA LYS A 162 -29.71 -5.30 -8.54
C LYS A 162 -30.23 -4.84 -7.17
N GLU A 163 -30.96 -5.71 -6.47
CA GLU A 163 -31.48 -5.42 -5.13
C GLU A 163 -30.36 -5.22 -4.11
N PHE A 164 -29.28 -5.99 -4.20
CA PHE A 164 -28.13 -5.87 -3.30
C PHE A 164 -27.47 -4.49 -3.42
N ILE A 165 -27.24 -4.02 -4.65
CA ILE A 165 -26.61 -2.71 -4.92
C ILE A 165 -27.50 -1.56 -4.43
N ALA A 166 -28.82 -1.67 -4.55
CA ALA A 166 -29.76 -0.63 -4.16
C ALA A 166 -29.72 -0.27 -2.65
N ASN A 167 -29.18 -1.15 -1.80
CA ASN A 167 -29.11 -0.93 -0.35
C ASN A 167 -27.90 -0.07 0.09
N ASN A 168 -26.91 0.18 -0.78
CA ASN A 168 -25.65 0.91 -0.52
C ASN A 168 -24.73 0.37 0.59
N ASP A 169 -25.27 -0.42 1.53
CA ASP A 169 -24.58 -1.16 2.59
C ASP A 169 -25.00 -2.63 2.55
N PHE A 170 -24.36 -3.48 3.37
CA PHE A 170 -24.71 -4.91 3.37
C PHE A 170 -26.15 -5.05 3.87
N PRO A 171 -27.08 -5.57 3.04
CA PRO A 171 -28.50 -5.42 3.32
C PRO A 171 -28.95 -6.10 4.61
N LEU A 172 -29.82 -5.43 5.36
CA LEU A 172 -30.42 -5.95 6.60
C LEU A 172 -31.94 -5.88 6.50
N LEU A 173 -32.62 -6.95 6.89
CA LEU A 173 -34.08 -6.98 7.01
C LEU A 173 -34.47 -7.32 8.44
N GLN A 174 -34.98 -6.32 9.17
CA GLN A 174 -35.58 -6.51 10.50
C GLN A 174 -37.04 -6.96 10.36
N PHE A 175 -37.42 -8.03 11.06
CA PHE A 175 -38.78 -8.58 11.03
C PHE A 175 -39.64 -8.19 12.23
N ASP A 176 -39.01 -7.96 13.40
CA ASP A 176 -39.68 -7.56 14.63
C ASP A 176 -38.74 -6.62 15.43
N PRO A 177 -39.12 -5.35 15.64
CA PRO A 177 -38.31 -4.40 16.41
C PRO A 177 -38.16 -4.79 17.89
N ASN A 178 -38.98 -5.72 18.41
CA ASN A 178 -38.91 -6.18 19.80
C ASN A 178 -38.02 -7.40 20.02
N THR A 179 -37.52 -8.04 18.96
CA THR A 179 -36.66 -9.23 19.05
C THR A 179 -35.26 -8.92 18.54
N PHE A 180 -34.30 -8.76 19.45
CA PHE A 180 -32.89 -8.59 19.09
C PHE A 180 -32.30 -9.88 18.52
N ARG A 181 -31.80 -9.82 17.29
CA ARG A 181 -30.98 -10.86 16.68
C ARG A 181 -29.64 -10.26 16.24
N ALA A 182 -28.61 -11.10 16.10
CA ALA A 182 -27.34 -10.66 15.53
C ALA A 182 -27.51 -10.27 14.05
N ASP A 183 -26.73 -9.30 13.57
CA ASP A 183 -26.82 -8.75 12.21
C ASP A 183 -26.75 -9.80 11.10
N LYS A 184 -25.95 -10.85 11.30
CA LYS A 184 -25.91 -12.02 10.40
C LYS A 184 -27.30 -12.63 10.11
N ALA A 185 -28.19 -12.67 11.11
CA ALA A 185 -29.54 -13.18 10.93
C ALA A 185 -30.39 -12.23 10.07
N TYR A 186 -30.22 -10.91 10.23
CA TYR A 186 -30.91 -9.90 9.42
C TYR A 186 -30.39 -9.83 7.97
N ARG A 187 -29.12 -10.15 7.71
CA ARG A 187 -28.57 -10.26 6.34
C ARG A 187 -29.10 -11.49 5.61
N VAL A 188 -29.14 -12.62 6.31
CA VAL A 188 -29.71 -13.86 5.79
C VAL A 188 -31.20 -13.67 5.50
N ALA A 189 -31.94 -13.12 6.46
CA ALA A 189 -33.33 -12.72 6.33
C ALA A 189 -33.64 -11.92 5.06
N TRP A 190 -32.86 -10.87 4.81
CA TRP A 190 -33.00 -10.02 3.63
C TRP A 190 -32.85 -10.84 2.35
N PHE A 191 -31.82 -11.67 2.29
CA PHE A 191 -31.52 -12.49 1.12
C PHE A 191 -32.64 -13.47 0.82
N LEU A 192 -33.15 -14.17 1.83
CA LEU A 192 -34.23 -15.13 1.64
C LEU A 192 -35.53 -14.48 1.19
N LYS A 193 -35.86 -13.31 1.75
CA LYS A 193 -37.04 -12.56 1.30
C LYS A 193 -36.92 -12.24 -0.19
N ASN A 194 -35.82 -11.63 -0.62
CA ASN A 194 -35.63 -11.25 -2.02
C ASN A 194 -35.56 -12.47 -2.95
N THR A 195 -34.86 -13.52 -2.52
CA THR A 195 -34.76 -14.78 -3.28
C THR A 195 -36.14 -15.42 -3.43
N SER A 196 -36.95 -15.47 -2.37
CA SER A 196 -38.34 -15.92 -2.42
C SER A 196 -39.18 -15.02 -3.31
N ASP A 197 -39.12 -13.70 -3.14
CA ASP A 197 -39.92 -12.78 -3.91
C ASP A 197 -39.62 -12.91 -5.41
N ILE A 198 -38.35 -12.99 -5.81
CA ILE A 198 -37.94 -13.14 -7.23
C ILE A 198 -38.38 -14.50 -7.81
N LEU A 199 -38.18 -15.59 -7.07
CA LEU A 199 -38.40 -16.95 -7.57
C LEU A 199 -39.84 -17.43 -7.45
N VAL A 200 -40.61 -16.86 -6.52
CA VAL A 200 -41.93 -17.37 -6.11
C VAL A 200 -43.03 -16.37 -6.41
N ASN A 201 -42.81 -15.07 -6.17
CA ASN A 201 -43.86 -14.06 -6.17
C ASN A 201 -43.76 -13.04 -7.32
N GLY A 202 -42.58 -12.84 -7.91
CA GLY A 202 -42.26 -11.65 -8.67
C GLY A 202 -41.25 -11.92 -9.77
N SER A 203 -41.71 -12.50 -10.89
CA SER A 203 -41.10 -12.38 -12.22
C SER A 203 -41.84 -13.24 -13.26
N LYS A 204 -41.57 -12.97 -14.55
CA LYS A 204 -41.78 -13.95 -15.65
C LYS A 204 -41.11 -15.31 -15.40
N LEU A 205 -40.18 -15.45 -14.43
CA LEU A 205 -39.62 -16.74 -14.03
C LEU A 205 -40.51 -17.47 -13.04
N ALA A 206 -41.16 -16.77 -12.11
CA ALA A 206 -42.15 -17.37 -11.21
C ALA A 206 -43.34 -17.94 -12.02
N GLU A 207 -43.70 -17.32 -13.14
CA GLU A 207 -44.73 -17.82 -14.08
C GLU A 207 -44.31 -19.11 -14.80
N LYS A 208 -43.01 -19.35 -14.99
CA LYS A 208 -42.48 -20.57 -15.62
C LYS A 208 -42.31 -21.74 -14.66
N LYS A 209 -42.37 -21.51 -13.34
CA LYS A 209 -42.25 -22.55 -12.31
C LYS A 209 -43.60 -23.18 -11.98
N THR A 210 -43.62 -24.50 -11.85
CA THR A 210 -44.79 -25.25 -11.37
C THR A 210 -45.10 -24.93 -9.91
N GLU A 211 -46.35 -25.11 -9.49
CA GLU A 211 -46.74 -24.92 -8.08
C GLU A 211 -45.96 -25.84 -7.11
N LYS A 212 -45.54 -27.03 -7.57
CA LYS A 212 -44.68 -27.94 -6.81
C LYS A 212 -43.29 -27.36 -6.57
N GLN A 213 -42.68 -26.74 -7.58
CA GLN A 213 -41.37 -26.08 -7.47
C GLN A 213 -41.45 -24.85 -6.55
N LYS A 214 -42.52 -24.04 -6.68
CA LYS A 214 -42.76 -22.91 -5.77
C LYS A 214 -42.91 -23.37 -4.31
N ALA A 215 -43.63 -24.47 -4.08
CA ALA A 215 -43.80 -25.03 -2.73
C ALA A 215 -42.48 -25.56 -2.14
N SER A 216 -41.69 -26.31 -2.93
CA SER A 216 -40.39 -26.82 -2.50
C SER A 216 -39.40 -25.71 -2.16
N THR A 217 -39.33 -24.67 -3.01
CA THR A 217 -38.54 -23.47 -2.77
C THR A 217 -38.97 -22.76 -1.46
N LYS A 218 -40.29 -22.60 -1.21
CA LYS A 218 -40.82 -22.02 0.05
C LYS A 218 -40.47 -22.84 1.29
N GLU A 219 -40.56 -24.17 1.20
CA GLU A 219 -40.27 -25.08 2.30
C GLU A 219 -38.78 -25.02 2.68
N TRP A 220 -37.91 -25.05 1.67
CA TRP A 220 -36.47 -24.90 1.85
C TRP A 220 -36.09 -23.56 2.51
N PHE A 221 -36.74 -22.45 2.14
CA PHE A 221 -36.55 -21.15 2.81
C PHE A 221 -36.94 -21.17 4.30
N LYS A 222 -38.03 -21.85 4.64
CA LYS A 222 -38.48 -21.97 6.04
C LYS A 222 -37.47 -22.76 6.88
N ASP A 223 -36.94 -23.85 6.33
CA ASP A 223 -35.93 -24.67 7.00
C ASP A 223 -34.65 -23.88 7.24
N PHE A 224 -34.31 -22.94 6.36
CA PHE A 224 -33.14 -22.09 6.52
C PHE A 224 -33.29 -21.03 7.60
N LEU A 225 -34.44 -20.33 7.66
CA LEU A 225 -34.74 -19.34 8.70
C LEU A 225 -34.71 -19.91 10.12
N ASN A 226 -35.06 -21.19 10.26
CA ASN A 226 -35.11 -21.90 11.54
C ASN A 226 -33.72 -22.36 12.02
N ASN A 227 -32.72 -22.36 11.14
CA ASN A 227 -31.40 -22.97 11.34
C ASN A 227 -30.29 -21.91 11.30
N ASN A 228 -30.26 -21.03 12.30
CA ASN A 228 -29.33 -19.88 12.37
C ASN A 228 -27.88 -20.24 12.81
N ASN A 229 -27.41 -21.47 12.57
CA ASN A 229 -26.05 -21.88 12.97
C ASN A 229 -25.27 -22.61 11.86
N THR A 230 -23.95 -22.62 11.98
CA THR A 230 -23.02 -23.27 11.03
C THR A 230 -23.17 -24.79 10.99
N VAL A 231 -23.69 -25.41 12.05
CA VAL A 231 -23.89 -26.86 12.17
C VAL A 231 -24.95 -27.38 11.19
N SER A 232 -25.96 -26.57 10.87
CA SER A 232 -27.00 -26.89 9.89
C SER A 232 -26.60 -26.67 8.42
N LEU A 233 -25.46 -26.02 8.15
CA LEU A 233 -25.06 -25.63 6.79
C LEU A 233 -24.79 -26.81 5.85
N PRO A 234 -24.08 -27.89 6.27
CA PRO A 234 -23.89 -29.06 5.41
C PRO A 234 -25.21 -29.73 5.02
N LYS A 235 -26.16 -29.80 5.96
CA LYS A 235 -27.50 -30.36 5.70
C LYS A 235 -28.26 -29.50 4.69
N PHE A 236 -28.18 -28.18 4.83
CA PHE A 236 -28.80 -27.23 3.91
C PHE A 236 -28.26 -27.30 2.48
N ILE A 237 -26.94 -27.45 2.33
CA ILE A 237 -26.30 -27.58 1.01
C ILE A 237 -26.81 -28.82 0.27
N THR A 238 -27.05 -29.92 1.01
CA THR A 238 -27.54 -31.18 0.43
C THR A 238 -29.04 -31.18 0.10
N THR A 239 -29.80 -30.17 0.54
CA THR A 239 -31.27 -30.11 0.36
C THR A 239 -31.71 -28.96 -0.56
N ILE A 240 -30.80 -28.35 -1.32
CA ILE A 240 -31.15 -27.29 -2.28
C ILE A 240 -32.16 -27.84 -3.31
N PRO A 241 -33.26 -27.12 -3.61
CA PRO A 241 -34.22 -27.54 -4.62
C PRO A 241 -33.55 -27.75 -5.99
N GLU A 242 -33.98 -28.75 -6.75
CA GLU A 242 -33.39 -29.10 -8.05
C GLU A 242 -33.34 -27.90 -9.00
N GLU A 243 -34.39 -27.08 -8.99
CA GLU A 243 -34.49 -25.87 -9.81
C GLU A 243 -33.54 -24.73 -9.41
N LEU A 244 -32.75 -24.90 -8.35
CA LEU A 244 -31.74 -23.94 -7.88
C LEU A 244 -30.32 -24.50 -7.88
N ILE A 245 -30.11 -25.74 -8.36
CA ILE A 245 -28.79 -26.37 -8.42
C ILE A 245 -27.81 -25.53 -9.26
N GLU A 246 -28.25 -24.99 -10.40
CA GLU A 246 -27.42 -24.12 -11.26
C GLU A 246 -27.04 -22.79 -10.57
N GLU A 247 -27.75 -22.41 -9.52
CA GLU A 247 -27.54 -21.17 -8.75
C GLU A 247 -26.86 -21.43 -7.40
N GLN A 248 -26.51 -22.68 -7.10
CA GLN A 248 -26.03 -23.11 -5.80
C GLN A 248 -24.77 -22.36 -5.37
N ALA A 249 -23.77 -22.24 -6.26
CA ALA A 249 -22.53 -21.53 -5.95
C ALA A 249 -22.75 -20.05 -5.64
N PHE A 250 -23.65 -19.40 -6.37
CA PHE A 250 -24.02 -17.99 -6.16
C PHE A 250 -24.72 -17.78 -4.81
N ILE A 251 -25.72 -18.61 -4.52
CA ILE A 251 -26.48 -18.58 -3.26
C ILE A 251 -25.55 -18.79 -2.06
N MET A 252 -24.68 -19.80 -2.16
CA MET A 252 -23.72 -20.11 -1.10
C MET A 252 -22.71 -18.98 -0.92
N GLY A 253 -22.20 -18.41 -2.01
CA GLY A 253 -21.26 -17.29 -1.98
C GLY A 253 -21.82 -16.09 -1.21
N TYR A 254 -23.07 -15.70 -1.48
CA TYR A 254 -23.74 -14.65 -0.71
C TYR A 254 -23.84 -15.02 0.78
N TYR A 255 -24.35 -16.21 1.07
CA TYR A 255 -24.59 -16.65 2.44
C TYR A 255 -23.32 -16.63 3.30
N PHE A 256 -22.20 -17.10 2.75
CA PHE A 256 -20.92 -17.12 3.47
C PHE A 256 -20.50 -15.72 3.91
N VAL A 257 -20.65 -14.73 3.04
CA VAL A 257 -20.34 -13.34 3.38
C VAL A 257 -21.34 -12.80 4.39
N ALA A 258 -22.64 -13.04 4.19
CA ALA A 258 -23.69 -12.57 5.09
C ALA A 258 -23.48 -13.07 6.53
N PHE A 259 -23.04 -14.32 6.70
CA PHE A 259 -22.86 -14.93 8.01
C PHE A 259 -21.57 -14.51 8.72
N ASN A 260 -20.49 -14.25 7.95
CA ASN A 260 -19.14 -14.01 8.48
C ASN A 260 -18.64 -12.59 8.24
N TYR A 261 -19.50 -11.66 7.80
CA TYR A 261 -19.09 -10.32 7.36
C TYR A 261 -18.17 -9.61 8.36
N GLU A 262 -18.49 -9.64 9.65
CA GLU A 262 -17.67 -9.03 10.71
C GLU A 262 -16.27 -9.65 10.77
N GLU A 263 -16.16 -10.98 10.77
CA GLU A 263 -14.88 -11.69 10.77
C GLU A 263 -14.09 -11.39 9.49
N LEU A 264 -14.77 -11.24 8.36
CA LEU A 264 -14.15 -10.92 7.08
C LEU A 264 -13.63 -9.48 7.03
N LEU A 265 -14.24 -8.54 7.75
CA LEU A 265 -13.71 -7.19 7.89
C LEU A 265 -12.39 -7.19 8.68
N GLU A 266 -12.26 -8.05 9.70
CA GLU A 266 -11.05 -8.16 10.52
C GLU A 266 -9.96 -9.01 9.84
N ASN A 267 -10.34 -10.12 9.20
CA ASN A 267 -9.42 -11.05 8.55
C ASN A 267 -10.04 -11.68 7.27
N PRO A 268 -9.90 -11.03 6.10
CA PRO A 268 -10.44 -11.53 4.83
C PRO A 268 -9.90 -12.91 4.41
N LYS A 269 -8.78 -13.37 4.96
CA LYS A 269 -8.15 -14.66 4.59
C LYS A 269 -8.91 -15.88 5.12
N SER A 270 -9.92 -15.70 5.97
CA SER A 270 -10.71 -16.81 6.54
C SER A 270 -11.72 -17.42 5.55
N ILE A 271 -12.02 -16.76 4.42
CA ILE A 271 -12.99 -17.29 3.43
C ILE A 271 -12.62 -18.71 3.00
N LYS A 272 -11.33 -19.01 2.78
CA LYS A 272 -10.89 -20.32 2.27
C LYS A 272 -11.10 -21.45 3.29
N SER A 273 -10.84 -21.21 4.57
CA SER A 273 -11.07 -22.20 5.64
C SER A 273 -12.55 -22.44 5.91
N ILE A 274 -13.41 -21.46 5.64
CA ILE A 274 -14.85 -21.57 5.85
C ILE A 274 -15.52 -22.44 4.77
N LEU A 275 -14.89 -22.62 3.61
CA LEU A 275 -15.44 -23.36 2.47
C LEU A 275 -15.18 -24.87 2.48
N GLU A 276 -14.52 -25.44 3.50
CA GLU A 276 -14.27 -26.88 3.58
C GLU A 276 -15.57 -27.71 3.66
N VAL A 277 -16.68 -27.09 4.07
CA VAL A 277 -18.01 -27.72 4.15
C VAL A 277 -18.78 -27.72 2.83
N VAL A 278 -18.25 -27.08 1.78
CA VAL A 278 -18.90 -26.99 0.46
C VAL A 278 -18.46 -28.16 -0.43
N PRO A 279 -19.37 -28.78 -1.20
CA PRO A 279 -19.03 -29.82 -2.17
C PRO A 279 -17.91 -29.39 -3.11
N ALA A 280 -16.90 -30.25 -3.29
CA ALA A 280 -15.69 -29.96 -4.03
C ALA A 280 -15.94 -29.48 -5.48
N ASN A 281 -17.04 -29.91 -6.10
CA ASN A 281 -17.41 -29.56 -7.47
C ASN A 281 -17.88 -28.10 -7.64
N ILE A 282 -18.32 -27.42 -6.58
CA ILE A 282 -18.78 -26.01 -6.62
C ILE A 282 -17.99 -25.09 -5.69
N GLN A 283 -17.02 -25.64 -4.94
CA GLN A 283 -16.27 -24.92 -3.92
C GLN A 283 -15.53 -23.71 -4.49
N GLU A 284 -14.88 -23.86 -5.64
CA GLU A 284 -14.12 -22.79 -6.28
C GLU A 284 -15.01 -21.66 -6.81
N GLU A 285 -16.13 -21.99 -7.48
CA GLU A 285 -17.08 -20.97 -7.93
C GLU A 285 -17.72 -20.23 -6.74
N THR A 286 -18.04 -20.96 -5.67
CA THR A 286 -18.57 -20.39 -4.42
C THR A 286 -17.56 -19.42 -3.80
N TYR A 287 -16.28 -19.75 -3.83
CA TYR A 287 -15.20 -18.88 -3.36
C TYR A 287 -15.18 -17.55 -4.11
N LEU A 288 -15.27 -17.58 -5.43
CA LEU A 288 -15.26 -16.35 -6.24
C LEU A 288 -16.51 -15.50 -6.01
N TRP A 289 -17.69 -16.12 -5.91
CA TRP A 289 -18.92 -15.40 -5.55
C TRP A 289 -18.85 -14.76 -4.17
N ALA A 290 -18.27 -15.43 -3.18
CA ALA A 290 -18.06 -14.84 -1.85
C ALA A 290 -17.14 -13.60 -1.92
N TYR A 291 -16.02 -13.69 -2.62
CA TYR A 291 -15.13 -12.53 -2.82
C TYR A 291 -15.81 -11.39 -3.58
N PHE A 292 -16.63 -11.72 -4.58
CA PHE A 292 -17.41 -10.75 -5.33
C PHE A 292 -18.34 -9.95 -4.39
N PHE A 293 -19.23 -10.61 -3.65
CA PHE A 293 -20.16 -9.94 -2.74
C PHE A 293 -19.46 -9.16 -1.62
N PHE A 294 -18.40 -9.73 -1.04
CA PHE A 294 -17.63 -9.02 -0.01
C PHE A 294 -16.97 -7.75 -0.55
N SER A 295 -16.47 -7.80 -1.78
CA SER A 295 -15.72 -6.69 -2.37
C SER A 295 -16.62 -5.60 -2.96
N MET A 296 -17.84 -5.92 -3.44
CA MET A 296 -18.75 -4.95 -4.06
C MET A 296 -18.95 -3.69 -3.20
N LEU A 297 -19.17 -3.86 -1.90
CA LEU A 297 -19.43 -2.76 -0.95
C LEU A 297 -18.15 -2.22 -0.28
N ASN A 298 -16.98 -2.77 -0.61
CA ASN A 298 -15.73 -2.39 0.03
C ASN A 298 -15.15 -1.13 -0.59
N LYS A 299 -15.37 0.01 0.05
CA LYS A 299 -14.88 1.34 -0.39
C LYS A 299 -13.35 1.40 -0.53
N ASN A 300 -12.60 0.55 0.17
CA ASN A 300 -11.13 0.50 0.04
C ASN A 300 -10.68 -0.01 -1.34
N MET A 301 -11.56 -0.68 -2.10
CA MET A 301 -11.28 -1.11 -3.47
C MET A 301 -11.04 0.06 -4.42
N LEU A 302 -11.59 1.24 -4.11
CA LEU A 302 -11.28 2.46 -4.83
C LEU A 302 -9.83 2.88 -4.61
N ARG A 303 -9.20 2.60 -3.47
CA ARG A 303 -7.80 3.02 -3.20
C ARG A 303 -6.75 2.04 -3.75
N LEU A 304 -7.18 1.04 -4.51
CA LEU A 304 -6.33 0.06 -5.17
C LEU A 304 -6.02 0.52 -6.61
N PHE A 305 -4.74 0.72 -6.89
CA PHE A 305 -4.23 1.13 -8.21
C PHE A 305 -3.40 0.01 -8.81
N PHE A 306 -3.64 -0.34 -10.07
CA PHE A 306 -2.92 -1.43 -10.73
C PHE A 306 -1.55 -0.93 -11.20
N LEU A 307 -0.56 -1.82 -11.21
CA LEU A 307 0.67 -1.55 -11.92
C LEU A 307 0.40 -1.44 -13.42
N LYS A 308 1.26 -0.69 -14.12
CA LYS A 308 1.14 -0.40 -15.55
C LYS A 308 1.01 -1.68 -16.39
N SER A 309 1.77 -2.72 -16.07
CA SER A 309 1.71 -4.01 -16.75
C SER A 309 0.31 -4.66 -16.68
N PHE A 310 -0.46 -4.40 -15.62
CA PHE A 310 -1.78 -4.98 -15.41
C PHE A 310 -2.94 -4.10 -15.91
N GLN A 311 -2.64 -2.93 -16.48
CA GLN A 311 -3.64 -1.94 -16.89
C GLN A 311 -4.69 -2.49 -17.87
N ASN A 312 -4.27 -3.30 -18.85
CA ASN A 312 -5.22 -3.87 -19.82
C ASN A 312 -6.25 -4.81 -19.17
N ASN A 313 -5.84 -5.59 -18.17
CA ASN A 313 -6.75 -6.43 -17.41
C ASN A 313 -7.69 -5.56 -16.57
N GLU A 314 -7.21 -4.46 -15.98
CA GLU A 314 -8.08 -3.51 -15.26
C GLU A 314 -9.14 -2.90 -16.20
N ILE A 315 -8.74 -2.43 -17.38
CA ILE A 315 -9.67 -1.90 -18.41
C ILE A 315 -10.70 -2.95 -18.81
N THR A 316 -10.29 -4.22 -18.93
CA THR A 316 -11.20 -5.33 -19.26
C THR A 316 -12.25 -5.54 -18.16
N LEU A 317 -11.83 -5.52 -16.89
CA LEU A 317 -12.74 -5.64 -15.74
C LEU A 317 -13.71 -4.45 -15.67
N GLU A 318 -13.24 -3.23 -15.87
CA GLU A 318 -14.10 -2.03 -15.85
C GLU A 318 -15.09 -2.01 -17.03
N LYS A 319 -14.68 -2.46 -18.23
CA LYS A 319 -15.60 -2.67 -19.35
C LYS A 319 -16.70 -3.69 -19.02
N LEU A 320 -16.33 -4.81 -18.43
CA LEU A 320 -17.29 -5.83 -18.01
C LEU A 320 -18.26 -5.24 -16.97
N ALA A 321 -17.75 -4.49 -15.99
CA ALA A 321 -18.59 -3.85 -14.97
C ALA A 321 -19.61 -2.90 -15.59
N LEU A 322 -19.18 -2.07 -16.55
CA LEU A 322 -20.06 -1.15 -17.26
C LEU A 322 -21.11 -1.89 -18.08
N HIS A 323 -20.72 -2.92 -18.83
CA HIS A 323 -21.66 -3.72 -19.59
C HIS A 323 -22.70 -4.41 -18.71
N THR A 324 -22.26 -5.04 -17.62
CA THR A 324 -23.16 -5.68 -16.67
C THR A 324 -24.12 -4.66 -16.04
N ALA A 325 -23.64 -3.47 -15.68
CA ALA A 325 -24.49 -2.39 -15.17
C ALA A 325 -25.59 -2.01 -16.18
N LEU A 326 -25.19 -1.75 -17.43
CA LEU A 326 -26.12 -1.39 -18.51
C LEU A 326 -27.13 -2.52 -18.79
N ASN A 327 -26.69 -3.78 -18.81
CA ASN A 327 -27.58 -4.93 -19.03
C ASN A 327 -28.60 -5.09 -17.89
N ILE A 328 -28.20 -4.89 -16.62
CA ILE A 328 -29.12 -4.94 -15.46
C ILE A 328 -30.19 -3.84 -15.56
N GLU A 329 -29.84 -2.71 -16.18
CA GLU A 329 -30.75 -1.60 -16.50
C GLU A 329 -31.51 -1.78 -17.82
N ASN A 330 -31.31 -2.89 -18.53
CA ASN A 330 -31.87 -3.19 -19.86
C ASN A 330 -31.45 -2.20 -20.97
N ILE A 331 -30.24 -1.65 -20.86
CA ILE A 331 -29.62 -0.80 -21.87
C ILE A 331 -28.67 -1.65 -22.71
N THR A 332 -28.95 -1.74 -24.01
CA THR A 332 -28.11 -2.49 -24.96
C THR A 332 -26.76 -1.84 -25.16
N SER A 333 -25.70 -2.64 -25.24
CA SER A 333 -24.34 -2.16 -25.50
C SER A 333 -23.52 -3.15 -26.32
N ASP A 334 -22.79 -2.64 -27.31
CA ASP A 334 -21.98 -3.44 -28.24
C ASP A 334 -20.52 -3.52 -27.76
N PHE A 335 -20.30 -4.21 -26.64
CA PHE A 335 -18.95 -4.42 -26.11
C PHE A 335 -18.31 -5.70 -26.64
N ILE A 336 -17.01 -5.61 -26.93
CA ILE A 336 -16.16 -6.77 -27.18
C ILE A 336 -15.25 -6.95 -25.97
N PHE A 337 -15.38 -8.09 -25.29
CA PHE A 337 -14.54 -8.45 -24.14
C PHE A 337 -13.35 -9.29 -24.59
N SER A 338 -12.16 -8.91 -24.15
CA SER A 338 -10.99 -9.79 -24.14
C SER A 338 -11.02 -10.65 -22.90
N ASN A 339 -10.47 -11.87 -22.98
CA ASN A 339 -10.16 -12.64 -21.77
C ASN A 339 -9.10 -11.90 -20.95
N LEU A 340 -9.12 -12.08 -19.64
CA LEU A 340 -8.03 -11.65 -18.76
C LEU A 340 -6.79 -12.50 -19.03
N GLU A 341 -5.64 -11.85 -19.00
CA GLU A 341 -4.35 -12.49 -19.24
C GLU A 341 -3.61 -12.74 -17.91
N PHE A 342 -3.05 -13.93 -17.76
CA PHE A 342 -2.03 -14.17 -16.73
C PHE A 342 -0.73 -13.45 -17.08
N ILE A 343 -0.29 -12.56 -16.18
CA ILE A 343 0.93 -11.75 -16.37
C ILE A 343 2.02 -12.28 -15.43
N ASN A 344 3.06 -12.88 -16.00
CA ASN A 344 4.24 -13.30 -15.26
C ASN A 344 5.32 -12.21 -15.33
N LEU A 345 5.25 -11.23 -14.43
CA LEU A 345 6.22 -10.14 -14.39
C LEU A 345 7.36 -10.46 -13.40
N PRO A 346 8.65 -10.31 -13.76
CA PRO A 346 9.76 -10.48 -12.82
C PRO A 346 9.64 -9.53 -11.62
N LEU A 347 10.10 -9.97 -10.43
CA LEU A 347 10.01 -9.21 -9.18
C LEU A 347 10.59 -7.79 -9.30
N GLN A 348 11.74 -7.65 -9.96
CA GLN A 348 12.37 -6.34 -10.17
C GLN A 348 11.44 -5.39 -10.94
N ASN A 349 10.84 -5.86 -12.04
CA ASN A 349 9.94 -5.05 -12.86
C ASN A 349 8.66 -4.68 -12.08
N GLN A 350 8.13 -5.59 -11.28
CA GLN A 350 6.97 -5.30 -10.41
C GLN A 350 7.30 -4.17 -9.42
N ILE A 351 8.48 -4.23 -8.80
CA ILE A 351 8.91 -3.21 -7.84
C ILE A 351 9.22 -1.89 -8.54
N SER A 352 9.84 -1.91 -9.72
CA SER A 352 10.06 -0.72 -10.52
C SER A 352 8.76 0.00 -10.86
N GLU A 353 7.75 -0.71 -11.36
CA GLU A 353 6.43 -0.12 -11.64
C GLU A 353 5.73 0.37 -10.37
N LEU A 354 5.88 -0.34 -9.25
CA LEU A 354 5.36 0.11 -7.95
C LEU A 354 6.04 1.41 -7.49
N TRP A 355 7.35 1.55 -7.72
CA TRP A 355 8.12 2.76 -7.39
C TRP A 355 7.69 3.94 -8.25
N GLU A 356 7.54 3.71 -9.55
CA GLU A 356 7.00 4.68 -10.49
C GLU A 356 5.64 5.17 -10.02
N LEU A 357 4.72 4.25 -9.72
CA LEU A 357 3.36 4.57 -9.30
C LEU A 357 3.34 5.32 -7.95
N LYS A 358 4.08 4.84 -6.95
CA LYS A 358 4.08 5.40 -5.60
C LYS A 358 4.78 6.76 -5.53
N TYR A 359 5.95 6.90 -6.14
CA TYR A 359 6.83 8.06 -5.96
C TYR A 359 6.95 8.96 -7.20
N GLY A 360 6.42 8.55 -8.36
CA GLY A 360 6.57 9.29 -9.62
C GLY A 360 7.98 9.27 -10.21
N VAL A 361 8.83 8.36 -9.76
CA VAL A 361 10.21 8.22 -10.25
C VAL A 361 10.21 7.31 -11.47
N GLN A 362 10.18 7.90 -12.67
CA GLN A 362 10.20 7.15 -13.93
C GLN A 362 11.45 6.28 -14.07
N ASN A 363 11.27 5.03 -14.49
CA ASN A 363 12.31 4.00 -14.61
C ASN A 363 13.10 3.77 -13.33
N GLY A 364 12.43 3.89 -12.17
CA GLY A 364 13.04 3.58 -10.88
C GLY A 364 13.54 2.13 -10.86
N ASN A 365 14.82 1.94 -10.55
CA ASN A 365 15.40 0.60 -10.41
C ASN A 365 15.93 0.41 -8.97
N PRO A 366 15.02 0.33 -7.98
CA PRO A 366 15.43 0.23 -6.59
C PRO A 366 16.15 -1.08 -6.33
N THR A 367 17.14 -1.04 -5.45
CA THR A 367 17.83 -2.22 -4.97
C THR A 367 16.94 -2.97 -3.98
N ILE A 368 16.63 -4.22 -4.28
CA ILE A 368 15.82 -5.08 -3.41
C ILE A 368 16.72 -5.63 -2.31
N VAL A 369 16.36 -5.35 -1.06
CA VAL A 369 17.10 -5.81 0.12
C VAL A 369 16.17 -6.62 1.01
N PRO A 370 16.49 -7.90 1.29
CA PRO A 370 15.77 -8.67 2.30
C PRO A 370 15.80 -7.96 3.64
N LYS A 371 14.72 -8.03 4.42
CA LYS A 371 14.67 -7.41 5.76
C LYS A 371 15.83 -7.84 6.67
N SER A 372 16.31 -9.07 6.54
CA SER A 372 17.47 -9.58 7.29
C SER A 372 18.78 -8.86 6.96
N ASN A 373 18.88 -8.22 5.79
CA ASN A 373 20.11 -7.65 5.25
C ASN A 373 20.09 -6.12 5.25
N VAL A 374 19.07 -5.48 5.83
CA VAL A 374 18.96 -4.01 5.88
C VAL A 374 20.10 -3.36 6.67
N MET A 375 20.69 -4.08 7.63
CA MET A 375 21.87 -3.63 8.37
C MET A 375 23.10 -3.50 7.47
N ASP A 376 23.27 -4.44 6.52
CA ASP A 376 24.43 -4.48 5.63
C ASP A 376 24.51 -3.23 4.74
N VAL A 377 23.37 -2.62 4.44
CA VAL A 377 23.27 -1.38 3.65
C VAL A 377 23.98 -0.21 4.34
N PHE A 378 24.01 -0.19 5.68
CA PHE A 378 24.67 0.84 6.49
C PHE A 378 25.99 0.36 7.10
N SER A 379 26.53 -0.76 6.63
CA SER A 379 27.82 -1.26 7.08
C SER A 379 28.94 -0.27 6.74
N ASN A 380 29.76 0.03 7.73
CA ASN A 380 30.90 0.94 7.69
C ASN A 380 32.08 0.36 8.50
N ALA A 381 33.19 1.10 8.57
CA ALA A 381 34.38 0.65 9.28
C ALA A 381 34.10 0.32 10.76
N LEU A 382 33.21 1.08 11.39
CA LEU A 382 32.88 0.99 12.83
C LEU A 382 31.63 0.13 13.12
N SER A 383 31.16 -0.65 12.15
CA SER A 383 30.06 -1.61 12.36
C SER A 383 30.51 -2.80 13.21
N PRO A 384 29.59 -3.51 13.90
CA PRO A 384 29.93 -4.62 14.80
C PRO A 384 30.78 -5.72 14.14
N ASN A 385 30.56 -5.98 12.85
CA ASN A 385 31.32 -7.00 12.10
C ASN A 385 32.74 -6.55 11.74
N ASN A 386 33.00 -5.24 11.69
CA ASN A 386 34.25 -4.67 11.21
C ASN A 386 35.11 -4.09 12.34
N ILE A 387 34.49 -3.65 13.43
CA ILE A 387 35.16 -2.99 14.56
C ILE A 387 36.21 -3.89 15.22
N ASN A 388 36.01 -5.20 15.18
CA ASN A 388 36.98 -6.21 15.67
C ASN A 388 38.27 -6.29 14.84
N ASN A 389 38.28 -5.72 13.63
CA ASN A 389 39.46 -5.61 12.76
C ASN A 389 40.16 -4.24 12.89
N ILE A 390 39.67 -3.38 13.78
CA ILE A 390 40.23 -2.06 14.03
C ILE A 390 41.06 -2.11 15.31
N GLY A 391 42.27 -1.57 15.22
CA GLY A 391 43.11 -1.24 16.37
C GLY A 391 43.14 0.26 16.60
N ILE A 392 43.14 0.70 17.86
CA ILE A 392 43.29 2.11 18.21
C ILE A 392 44.67 2.35 18.81
N VAL A 393 45.35 3.40 18.35
CA VAL A 393 46.58 3.91 18.96
C VAL A 393 46.25 5.22 19.67
N ALA A 394 46.38 5.22 21.00
CA ALA A 394 46.04 6.38 21.82
C ALA A 394 47.14 6.75 22.83
N SER A 395 47.26 8.04 23.12
CA SER A 395 48.16 8.59 24.15
C SER A 395 47.56 8.59 25.56
N SER A 396 46.32 8.11 25.70
CA SER A 396 45.60 7.99 26.98
C SER A 396 44.49 6.94 26.83
N ASN A 397 44.11 6.31 27.94
CA ASN A 397 42.97 5.40 27.98
C ASN A 397 41.71 6.20 28.33
N PHE A 398 40.83 6.42 27.36
CA PHE A 398 39.52 7.02 27.57
C PHE A 398 38.45 5.93 27.58
N ASP A 399 37.44 6.04 28.45
CA ASP A 399 36.33 5.07 28.59
C ASP A 399 35.59 4.75 27.27
N PHE A 400 35.66 5.62 26.27
CA PHE A 400 35.03 5.38 24.97
C PHE A 400 35.87 4.49 24.04
N PHE A 401 37.13 4.19 24.38
CA PHE A 401 37.93 3.19 23.67
C PHE A 401 37.59 1.76 24.06
N ASP A 402 36.83 1.55 25.14
CA ASP A 402 36.32 0.22 25.54
C ASP A 402 35.46 -0.44 24.44
N ALA A 403 34.96 0.34 23.47
CA ALA A 403 34.28 -0.18 22.29
C ALA A 403 35.19 -0.98 21.33
N PHE A 404 36.52 -0.92 21.52
CA PHE A 404 37.50 -1.58 20.66
C PHE A 404 38.27 -2.67 21.42
N ILE A 405 38.31 -3.87 20.85
CA ILE A 405 39.01 -5.02 21.45
C ILE A 405 40.51 -5.08 21.11
N ASN A 406 40.97 -4.22 20.21
CA ASN A 406 42.39 -4.06 19.88
C ASN A 406 42.80 -2.63 20.19
N MET A 407 43.69 -2.46 21.15
CA MET A 407 44.13 -1.15 21.60
C MET A 407 45.62 -1.17 21.93
N ALA A 408 46.32 -0.16 21.44
CA ALA A 408 47.67 0.16 21.85
C ALA A 408 47.62 1.52 22.52
N TRP A 409 47.85 1.58 23.83
CA TRP A 409 47.88 2.85 24.53
C TRP A 409 49.13 3.00 25.38
N MET A 410 49.49 4.26 25.58
CA MET A 410 50.69 4.63 26.29
C MET A 410 50.37 5.79 27.22
N ASN A 411 50.86 5.70 28.46
CA ASN A 411 51.04 6.87 29.31
C ASN A 411 52.54 7.10 29.51
N LYS A 412 52.93 8.20 30.17
CA LYS A 412 54.34 8.62 30.38
C LYS A 412 55.28 7.54 30.96
N LYS A 413 54.77 6.41 31.48
CA LYS A 413 55.58 5.35 32.12
C LYS A 413 55.24 3.92 31.68
N THR A 414 54.09 3.66 31.09
CA THR A 414 53.64 2.30 30.75
C THR A 414 53.09 2.22 29.34
N PHE A 415 53.44 1.14 28.67
CA PHE A 415 52.84 0.73 27.42
C PHE A 415 51.94 -0.50 27.65
N ALA A 416 50.76 -0.50 27.06
CA ALA A 416 49.85 -1.65 27.05
C ALA A 416 49.35 -1.93 25.62
N LEU A 417 49.42 -3.21 25.24
CA LEU A 417 48.84 -3.73 24.01
C LEU A 417 47.77 -4.75 24.38
N GLU A 418 46.55 -4.45 23.98
CA GLU A 418 45.47 -5.42 23.87
C GLU A 418 45.30 -5.75 22.39
N LEU A 419 45.50 -7.00 22.02
CA LEU A 419 45.42 -7.46 20.64
C LEU A 419 44.70 -8.81 20.61
N GLN A 420 43.39 -8.76 20.37
CA GLN A 420 42.58 -9.97 20.20
C GLN A 420 42.60 -10.46 18.75
N ASN A 421 42.81 -9.56 17.78
CA ASN A 421 42.92 -9.86 16.37
C ASN A 421 44.28 -9.41 15.80
N PRO A 422 45.21 -10.35 15.51
CA PRO A 422 46.53 -10.04 14.98
C PRO A 422 46.55 -9.32 13.63
N GLU A 423 45.47 -9.42 12.84
CA GLU A 423 45.35 -8.78 11.52
C GLU A 423 44.73 -7.37 11.60
N ALA A 424 44.47 -6.86 12.81
CA ALA A 424 43.84 -5.57 13.00
C ALA A 424 44.64 -4.42 12.36
N VAL A 425 43.93 -3.52 11.68
CA VAL A 425 44.50 -2.29 11.14
C VAL A 425 44.42 -1.21 12.20
N PHE A 426 45.57 -0.67 12.58
CA PHE A 426 45.65 0.35 13.62
C PHE A 426 45.38 1.75 13.07
N TYR A 427 44.65 2.56 13.84
CA TYR A 427 44.35 3.96 13.56
C TYR A 427 44.71 4.83 14.75
N GLY A 428 45.23 6.02 14.47
CA GLY A 428 45.64 6.99 15.48
C GLY A 428 46.71 7.93 14.96
N GLU A 429 47.01 8.95 15.73
CA GLU A 429 48.10 9.87 15.40
C GLU A 429 49.43 9.36 15.93
N THR A 430 50.46 9.41 15.08
CA THR A 430 51.83 9.17 15.54
C THR A 430 52.37 10.48 16.09
N THR A 431 52.44 10.59 17.41
CA THR A 431 53.07 11.72 18.09
C THR A 431 54.55 11.39 18.37
N PHE A 432 55.36 12.41 18.64
CA PHE A 432 56.76 12.22 19.06
C PHE A 432 56.86 11.27 20.27
N GLU A 433 55.84 11.26 21.12
CA GLU A 433 55.78 10.45 22.34
C GLU A 433 55.57 8.95 22.04
N ASN A 434 54.82 8.59 20.98
CA ASN A 434 54.50 7.21 20.64
C ASN A 434 55.31 6.64 19.45
N GLU A 435 56.08 7.47 18.73
CA GLU A 435 56.80 7.09 17.51
C GLU A 435 57.82 5.95 17.73
N ALA A 436 58.60 6.00 18.82
CA ALA A 436 59.58 4.96 19.15
C ALA A 436 58.93 3.60 19.42
N PHE A 437 57.73 3.62 20.00
CA PHE A 437 56.96 2.43 20.32
C PHE A 437 56.32 1.83 19.05
N VAL A 438 55.66 2.67 18.26
CA VAL A 438 55.03 2.28 16.98
C VAL A 438 56.06 1.62 16.06
N LYS A 439 57.29 2.17 16.01
CA LYS A 439 58.44 1.55 15.32
C LYS A 439 58.87 0.22 15.94
N LYS A 440 59.00 0.14 17.28
CA LYS A 440 59.43 -1.07 17.99
C LYS A 440 58.50 -2.26 17.76
N PHE A 441 57.20 -2.02 17.67
CA PHE A 441 56.19 -3.08 17.48
C PHE A 441 55.71 -3.19 16.02
N ASN A 442 56.34 -2.46 15.09
CA ASN A 442 56.02 -2.44 13.67
C ASN A 442 54.53 -2.13 13.38
N ILE A 443 53.89 -1.37 14.26
CA ILE A 443 52.53 -0.86 14.04
C ILE A 443 52.66 0.31 13.06
N LYS A 444 51.75 0.42 12.09
CA LYS A 444 51.74 1.53 11.13
C LYS A 444 50.35 2.17 11.15
N PRO A 445 50.07 3.06 12.12
CA PRO A 445 48.74 3.59 12.29
C PRO A 445 48.36 4.48 11.12
N LYS A 446 47.11 4.37 10.69
CA LYS A 446 46.49 5.29 9.74
C LYS A 446 45.82 6.44 10.50
N PRO A 447 45.67 7.64 9.92
CA PRO A 447 44.93 8.71 10.57
C PRO A 447 43.47 8.31 10.75
N PHE A 448 42.82 8.75 11.84
CA PHE A 448 41.42 8.41 12.13
C PHE A 448 40.47 8.82 11.00
N SER A 449 40.76 9.90 10.29
CA SER A 449 39.99 10.33 9.11
C SER A 449 39.84 9.27 8.02
N LYS A 450 40.73 8.26 7.96
CA LYS A 450 40.62 7.11 7.04
C LYS A 450 39.51 6.12 7.42
N LEU A 451 38.93 6.22 8.61
CA LEU A 451 37.77 5.44 9.04
C LEU A 451 36.46 5.94 8.40
N LEU A 452 36.46 7.17 7.86
CA LEU A 452 35.32 7.76 7.18
C LEU A 452 35.55 7.75 5.66
N ASP A 453 34.56 7.29 4.91
CA ASP A 453 34.56 7.43 3.44
C ASP A 453 34.32 8.90 3.09
N ALA A 454 35.12 9.47 2.19
CA ALA A 454 35.02 10.86 1.75
C ALA A 454 33.66 11.23 1.10
N LYS A 455 32.87 10.23 0.68
CA LYS A 455 31.52 10.41 0.13
C LYS A 455 30.46 10.67 1.20
N LYS A 456 30.74 10.43 2.48
CA LYS A 456 29.75 10.64 3.55
C LYS A 456 29.45 12.13 3.73
N LYS A 457 28.18 12.45 3.97
CA LYS A 457 27.67 13.83 4.07
C LYS A 457 26.73 14.03 5.24
N VAL A 458 26.08 12.97 5.73
CA VAL A 458 25.16 13.04 6.88
C VAL A 458 25.53 11.98 7.89
N LEU A 459 25.62 12.38 9.16
CA LEU A 459 25.88 11.49 10.27
C LEU A 459 24.56 11.23 10.99
N VAL A 460 24.18 9.97 11.11
CA VAL A 460 22.98 9.55 11.83
C VAL A 460 23.38 8.87 13.13
N VAL A 461 22.80 9.34 14.23
CA VAL A 461 23.12 8.88 15.57
C VAL A 461 21.85 8.49 16.33
N PHE A 462 21.90 7.37 17.05
CA PHE A 462 20.81 6.89 17.89
C PHE A 462 21.24 6.98 19.36
N VAL A 463 20.55 7.83 20.12
CA VAL A 463 20.91 8.09 21.52
C VAL A 463 19.93 7.36 22.42
N GLY A 464 20.43 6.37 23.17
CA GLY A 464 19.69 5.64 24.20
C GLY A 464 20.00 6.12 25.63
N LYS A 465 19.75 5.26 26.62
CA LYS A 465 20.10 5.52 28.03
C LYS A 465 21.56 5.17 28.37
N ASP A 466 22.22 4.39 27.53
CA ASP A 466 23.58 3.93 27.75
C ASP A 466 24.63 5.02 27.48
N LYS A 467 25.81 4.91 28.11
CA LYS A 467 26.93 5.83 27.85
C LYS A 467 27.34 5.71 26.37
N PRO A 468 27.32 6.80 25.58
CA PRO A 468 27.45 6.68 24.14
C PRO A 468 28.94 6.65 23.72
N GLN A 469 29.58 5.50 23.87
CA GLN A 469 31.00 5.28 23.61
C GLN A 469 31.36 5.56 22.15
N LEU A 470 30.62 5.00 21.19
CA LEU A 470 30.94 5.23 19.77
C LEU A 470 30.65 6.69 19.39
N LEU A 471 29.56 7.30 19.86
CA LEU A 471 29.32 8.72 19.60
C LEU A 471 30.47 9.60 20.10
N ASN A 472 30.96 9.33 21.31
CA ASN A 472 32.09 10.06 21.88
C ASN A 472 33.37 9.83 21.07
N PHE A 473 33.61 8.61 20.57
CA PHE A 473 34.71 8.35 19.64
C PHE A 473 34.58 9.19 18.36
N TYR A 474 33.39 9.28 17.77
CA TYR A 474 33.14 10.13 16.60
C TYR A 474 33.43 11.61 16.91
N ALA A 475 32.94 12.12 18.05
CA ALA A 475 33.17 13.51 18.44
C ALA A 475 34.65 13.82 18.67
N VAL A 476 35.37 12.96 19.39
CA VAL A 476 36.76 13.22 19.82
C VAL A 476 37.78 12.88 18.74
N CYS A 477 37.65 11.73 18.09
CA CYS A 477 38.67 11.22 17.16
C CYS A 477 38.36 11.54 15.68
N LEU A 478 37.09 11.78 15.35
CA LEU A 478 36.64 12.09 13.99
C LEU A 478 36.03 13.49 13.86
N GLY A 479 36.00 14.27 14.94
CA GLY A 479 35.33 15.58 15.01
C GLY A 479 35.73 16.51 13.87
N ASP A 480 37.02 16.73 13.65
CA ASP A 480 37.52 17.57 12.55
C ASP A 480 37.04 17.08 11.18
N ALA A 481 37.18 15.77 10.91
CA ALA A 481 36.76 15.20 9.63
C ALA A 481 35.24 15.40 9.42
N ILE A 482 34.44 15.22 10.47
CA ILE A 482 32.99 15.42 10.43
C ILE A 482 32.67 16.90 10.18
N GLN A 483 33.33 17.82 10.88
CA GLN A 483 33.13 19.27 10.71
C GLN A 483 33.39 19.76 9.27
N PHE A 484 34.39 19.21 8.59
CA PHE A 484 34.73 19.63 7.23
C PHE A 484 33.96 18.90 6.13
N GLN A 485 33.48 17.69 6.40
CA GLN A 485 32.91 16.82 5.38
C GLN A 485 31.38 16.74 5.40
N PHE A 486 30.77 16.89 6.57
CA PHE A 486 29.34 16.62 6.79
C PHE A 486 28.51 17.89 6.79
N ASP A 487 27.37 17.82 6.11
CA ASP A 487 26.42 18.91 5.99
C ASP A 487 25.54 19.02 7.25
N LYS A 488 25.28 17.90 7.93
CA LYS A 488 24.48 17.85 9.17
C LYS A 488 24.62 16.55 9.95
N ILE A 489 24.13 16.60 11.20
CA ILE A 489 23.93 15.44 12.07
C ILE A 489 22.43 15.26 12.33
N VAL A 490 21.93 14.04 12.11
CA VAL A 490 20.55 13.65 12.44
C VAL A 490 20.60 12.79 13.70
N CYS A 491 20.09 13.33 14.81
CA CYS A 491 20.03 12.66 16.09
C CYS A 491 18.63 12.13 16.36
N ILE A 492 18.53 10.83 16.63
CA ILE A 492 17.28 10.17 17.01
C ILE A 492 17.39 9.74 18.47
N TRP A 493 16.70 10.47 19.34
CA TRP A 493 16.66 10.19 20.77
C TRP A 493 15.60 9.13 21.07
N LEU A 494 16.06 7.99 21.58
CA LEU A 494 15.27 6.82 21.91
C LEU A 494 14.85 6.86 23.38
N VAL A 495 13.56 7.11 23.63
CA VAL A 495 13.02 7.31 24.99
C VAL A 495 11.97 6.26 25.35
N LYS A 496 11.74 6.09 26.66
CA LYS A 496 10.72 5.20 27.24
C LYS A 496 9.91 5.98 28.28
N GLU A 497 9.23 7.02 27.83
CA GLU A 497 8.47 7.95 28.68
C GLU A 497 6.96 7.78 28.49
N SER A 498 6.16 8.23 29.47
CA SER A 498 4.70 8.28 29.29
C SER A 498 4.33 9.35 28.25
N SER A 499 3.15 9.23 27.63
CA SER A 499 2.68 10.22 26.65
C SER A 499 2.58 11.63 27.26
N ASP A 500 2.18 11.72 28.53
CA ASP A 500 2.06 13.01 29.23
C ASP A 500 3.43 13.63 29.49
N GLU A 501 4.45 12.84 29.85
CA GLU A 501 5.80 13.35 30.15
C GLU A 501 6.44 13.99 28.92
N ILE A 502 6.23 13.44 27.72
CA ILE A 502 6.78 13.97 26.45
C ILE A 502 6.23 15.37 26.13
N LEU A 503 5.03 15.70 26.61
CA LEU A 503 4.40 17.00 26.36
C LEU A 503 4.80 18.05 27.40
N THR A 504 5.63 17.70 28.37
CA THR A 504 6.03 18.63 29.44
C THR A 504 7.10 19.63 28.99
N PRO A 505 7.13 20.84 29.56
CA PRO A 505 8.24 21.79 29.37
C PRO A 505 9.59 21.20 29.79
N LYS A 506 9.60 20.35 30.81
CA LYS A 506 10.80 19.67 31.31
C LYS A 506 11.41 18.78 30.23
N PHE A 507 10.60 17.94 29.57
CA PHE A 507 11.08 17.11 28.47
C PHE A 507 11.58 17.94 27.29
N SER A 508 10.95 19.08 27.00
CA SER A 508 11.46 20.03 25.98
C SER A 508 12.83 20.58 26.35
N LEU A 509 13.08 20.93 27.62
CA LEU A 509 14.39 21.38 28.08
C LEU A 509 15.44 20.27 27.97
N GLU A 510 15.13 19.04 28.37
CA GLU A 510 16.04 17.89 28.24
C GLU A 510 16.40 17.63 26.76
N LYS A 511 15.42 17.78 25.86
CA LYS A 511 15.61 17.67 24.41
C LYS A 511 16.57 18.75 23.89
N ASP A 512 16.38 19.99 24.30
CA ASP A 512 17.24 21.12 23.89
C ASP A 512 18.65 21.00 24.46
N GLU A 513 18.78 20.52 25.70
CA GLU A 513 20.08 20.22 26.32
C GLU A 513 20.82 19.11 25.58
N LEU A 514 20.13 18.02 25.18
CA LEU A 514 20.74 16.95 24.41
C LEU A 514 21.22 17.46 23.05
N LYS A 515 20.39 18.27 22.37
CA LYS A 515 20.77 18.91 21.12
C LYS A 515 22.04 19.76 21.30
N GLY A 516 22.05 20.65 22.29
CA GLY A 516 23.19 21.51 22.58
C GLY A 516 24.45 20.73 22.97
N LYS A 517 24.32 19.60 23.68
CA LYS A 517 25.46 18.72 24.00
C LYS A 517 26.09 18.14 22.73
N ILE A 518 25.27 17.68 21.78
CA ILE A 518 25.77 17.13 20.51
C ILE A 518 26.38 18.25 19.66
N GLU A 519 25.72 19.41 19.54
CA GLU A 519 26.26 20.54 18.79
C GLU A 519 27.63 20.97 19.34
N ASN A 520 27.75 21.08 20.67
CA ASN A 520 29.01 21.40 21.33
C ASN A 520 30.09 20.33 21.12
N ALA A 521 29.72 19.04 21.07
CA ALA A 521 30.67 17.96 20.81
C ALA A 521 31.30 18.05 19.40
N PHE A 522 30.67 18.77 18.48
CA PHE A 522 31.17 19.04 17.12
C PHE A 522 31.45 20.54 16.90
N ASP A 523 31.86 21.25 17.95
CA ASP A 523 32.23 22.68 17.96
C ASP A 523 31.19 23.64 17.36
N ASN A 524 29.91 23.27 17.38
CA ASN A 524 28.80 24.03 16.81
C ASN A 524 28.94 24.33 15.31
N LYS A 525 29.80 23.60 14.58
CA LYS A 525 30.04 23.83 13.14
C LYS A 525 29.12 23.00 12.24
N VAL A 526 28.55 21.92 12.76
CA VAL A 526 27.65 21.04 12.02
C VAL A 526 26.25 21.13 12.63
N PRO A 527 25.22 21.48 11.85
CA PRO A 527 23.86 21.62 12.37
C PRO A 527 23.31 20.26 12.83
N VAL A 528 22.65 20.25 14.01
CA VAL A 528 22.02 19.06 14.57
C VAL A 528 20.50 19.14 14.42
N GLU A 529 19.94 18.13 13.77
CA GLU A 529 18.50 17.90 13.67
C GLU A 529 18.11 16.78 14.65
N LEU A 530 17.41 17.15 15.74
CA LEU A 530 17.04 16.19 16.80
C LEU A 530 15.57 15.79 16.73
N MET A 531 15.37 14.47 16.64
CA MET A 531 14.07 13.78 16.60
C MET A 531 13.92 12.90 17.83
N VAL A 532 12.68 12.65 18.24
CA VAL A 532 12.37 11.80 19.39
C VAL A 532 11.56 10.60 18.92
N LYS A 533 11.95 9.40 19.37
CA LYS A 533 11.16 8.18 19.23
C LYS A 533 10.89 7.60 20.62
N ASN A 534 9.62 7.62 21.00
CA ASN A 534 9.15 6.93 22.20
C ASN A 534 8.86 5.46 21.88
N TRP A 535 9.56 4.56 22.54
CA TRP A 535 9.34 3.12 22.44
C TRP A 535 7.97 2.68 22.98
N ASN A 536 7.33 3.48 23.86
CA ASN A 536 5.97 3.21 24.32
C ASN A 536 4.92 3.44 23.21
N ASN A 537 5.27 4.15 22.13
CA ASN A 537 4.43 4.25 20.93
C ASN A 537 4.87 3.17 19.92
N PRO A 538 4.07 2.12 19.67
CA PRO A 538 4.43 1.07 18.72
C PRO A 538 4.34 1.52 17.25
N ASN A 539 3.75 2.69 16.97
CA ASN A 539 3.66 3.23 15.62
C ASN A 539 4.96 3.95 15.23
N ASP A 540 5.55 3.52 14.12
CA ASP A 540 6.80 4.07 13.59
C ASP A 540 6.60 5.06 12.43
N ASN A 541 5.36 5.33 12.02
CA ASN A 541 5.10 6.17 10.85
C ASN A 541 5.66 7.58 11.00
N GLU A 542 5.58 8.15 12.20
CA GLU A 542 6.13 9.49 12.47
C GLU A 542 7.65 9.52 12.36
N ILE A 543 8.36 8.58 13.01
CA ILE A 543 9.82 8.54 12.95
C ILE A 543 10.31 8.25 11.53
N LYS A 544 9.64 7.36 10.79
CA LYS A 544 9.93 7.09 9.37
C LYS A 544 9.78 8.35 8.51
N ARG A 545 8.69 9.11 8.69
CA ARG A 545 8.46 10.37 7.97
C ARG A 545 9.51 11.42 8.31
N ASN A 546 9.87 11.54 9.58
CA ASN A 546 10.88 12.50 10.02
C ASN A 546 12.26 12.13 9.44
N CYS A 547 12.69 10.85 9.54
CA CYS A 547 13.91 10.35 8.90
C CYS A 547 13.93 10.61 7.40
N PHE A 548 12.81 10.36 6.70
CA PHE A 548 12.67 10.66 5.27
C PHE A 548 12.92 12.13 4.97
N ASN A 549 12.29 13.03 5.71
CA ASN A 549 12.43 14.47 5.50
C ASN A 549 13.85 14.96 5.81
N ALA A 550 14.47 14.47 6.89
CA ALA A 550 15.85 14.81 7.22
C ALA A 550 16.83 14.29 6.17
N LEU A 551 16.65 13.08 5.68
CA LEU A 551 17.59 12.45 4.74
C LEU A 551 17.26 12.75 3.27
N LYS A 552 16.23 13.57 3.02
CA LYS A 552 15.81 13.95 1.67
C LYS A 552 16.96 14.62 0.91
N GLY A 553 17.28 14.07 -0.25
CA GLY A 553 18.34 14.58 -1.13
C GLY A 553 19.69 13.88 -0.97
N TYR A 554 19.87 13.06 0.08
CA TYR A 554 21.08 12.27 0.29
C TYR A 554 20.87 10.83 -0.19
N LYS A 555 21.88 10.28 -0.87
CA LYS A 555 21.94 8.86 -1.22
C LYS A 555 22.32 8.03 -0.01
N THR A 556 21.92 6.76 0.06
CA THR A 556 22.30 5.91 1.20
C THR A 556 23.81 5.76 1.34
N SER A 557 24.54 5.77 0.22
CA SER A 557 26.00 5.76 0.23
C SER A 557 26.64 6.97 0.91
N GLU A 558 25.93 8.10 1.01
CA GLU A 558 26.37 9.36 1.63
C GLU A 558 25.99 9.43 3.12
N ILE A 559 25.25 8.44 3.64
CA ILE A 559 24.83 8.38 5.03
C ILE A 559 25.84 7.56 5.84
N GLU A 560 26.38 8.14 6.90
CA GLU A 560 27.17 7.47 7.92
C GLU A 560 26.29 7.20 9.14
N VAL A 561 26.34 6.00 9.69
CA VAL A 561 25.55 5.64 10.87
C VAL A 561 26.49 5.25 12.00
N VAL A 562 26.29 5.82 13.19
CA VAL A 562 26.94 5.34 14.40
C VAL A 562 26.21 4.06 14.83
N HIS A 563 26.91 2.92 14.85
CA HIS A 563 26.34 1.60 15.13
C HIS A 563 26.03 1.33 16.61
N GLU A 564 25.88 2.40 17.39
CA GLU A 564 25.47 2.37 18.79
C GLU A 564 23.96 2.60 18.87
N ASN A 565 23.24 1.72 19.59
CA ASN A 565 21.77 1.70 19.62
C ASN A 565 21.11 1.57 18.23
N PHE A 566 21.84 1.03 17.24
CA PHE A 566 21.38 0.85 15.88
C PHE A 566 21.17 -0.63 15.56
N ASP A 567 19.93 -1.00 15.26
CA ASP A 567 19.54 -2.35 14.89
C ASP A 567 18.64 -2.36 13.65
N THR A 568 18.18 -3.56 13.28
CA THR A 568 17.34 -3.84 12.12
C THR A 568 16.09 -2.95 12.03
N ILE A 569 15.49 -2.55 13.15
CA ILE A 569 14.34 -1.64 13.23
C ILE A 569 14.74 -0.22 12.81
N GLN A 570 15.83 0.32 13.37
CA GLN A 570 16.30 1.65 13.02
C GLN A 570 16.76 1.70 11.55
N ALA A 571 17.46 0.67 11.07
CA ALA A 571 17.85 0.57 9.66
C ALA A 571 16.63 0.62 8.74
N GLN A 572 15.52 -0.02 9.11
CA GLN A 572 14.26 0.08 8.38
C GLN A 572 13.69 1.50 8.40
N TRP A 573 13.79 2.25 9.51
CA TRP A 573 13.33 3.63 9.56
C TRP A 573 14.08 4.52 8.56
N LEU A 574 15.39 4.34 8.43
CA LEU A 574 16.23 5.09 7.49
C LEU A 574 15.95 4.71 6.03
N LEU A 575 15.72 3.43 5.73
CA LEU A 575 15.44 2.95 4.37
C LEU A 575 13.99 3.17 3.92
N HIS A 576 13.02 3.28 4.83
CA HIS A 576 11.60 3.37 4.48
C HIS A 576 11.26 4.58 3.60
N GLY A 577 12.01 5.68 3.76
CA GLY A 577 11.88 6.89 2.95
C GLY A 577 12.76 6.91 1.69
N ASN A 578 13.69 5.97 1.55
CA ASN A 578 14.69 6.05 0.48
C ASN A 578 14.13 5.45 -0.83
N THR A 579 14.18 6.22 -1.92
CA THR A 579 13.69 5.76 -3.24
C THR A 579 14.67 4.81 -3.94
N GLU A 580 15.92 4.69 -3.48
CA GLU A 580 16.95 3.80 -4.02
C GLU A 580 16.80 2.34 -3.55
N PHE A 581 16.09 2.10 -2.44
CA PHE A 581 15.99 0.77 -1.83
C PHE A 581 14.55 0.32 -1.64
N TYR A 582 14.34 -0.98 -1.75
CA TYR A 582 13.10 -1.63 -1.36
C TYR A 582 13.37 -2.72 -0.33
N ILE A 583 12.67 -2.67 0.81
CA ILE A 583 12.78 -3.66 1.87
C ILE A 583 11.77 -4.78 1.62
N GLN A 584 12.27 -5.99 1.38
CA GLN A 584 11.43 -7.18 1.22
C GLN A 584 11.15 -7.83 2.59
N ASP A 585 9.95 -7.60 3.13
CA ASP A 585 9.54 -8.04 4.47
C ASP A 585 8.99 -9.50 4.50
N LYS A 586 8.33 -9.98 3.41
CA LYS A 586 7.78 -11.35 3.28
C LYS A 586 7.72 -11.85 1.82
N PRO A 587 7.76 -13.17 1.56
CA PRO A 587 7.56 -13.76 0.23
C PRO A 587 6.08 -13.81 -0.22
N LYS A 588 5.24 -12.85 0.19
CA LYS A 588 3.89 -12.72 -0.39
C LYS A 588 3.94 -11.73 -1.54
N ASN A 589 4.24 -12.30 -2.70
CA ASN A 589 4.30 -11.69 -4.02
C ASN A 589 2.98 -11.06 -4.43
N LEU A 590 2.70 -9.83 -4.01
CA LEU A 590 1.57 -9.09 -4.54
C LEU A 590 1.91 -7.62 -4.73
N TYR A 591 2.85 -7.39 -5.65
CA TYR A 591 3.14 -6.04 -6.13
C TYR A 591 2.26 -5.63 -7.30
N ALA A 592 1.37 -6.50 -7.80
CA ALA A 592 0.46 -6.19 -8.91
C ALA A 592 -0.42 -4.94 -8.68
N PHE A 593 -0.51 -4.47 -7.44
CA PHE A 593 -1.26 -3.29 -7.05
C PHE A 593 -0.53 -2.43 -6.02
N TYR A 594 -0.79 -1.13 -6.04
CA TYR A 594 -0.49 -0.18 -4.97
C TYR A 594 -1.78 0.16 -4.21
N ASN A 595 -1.70 0.22 -2.88
CA ASN A 595 -2.79 0.70 -2.03
C ASN A 595 -2.39 2.03 -1.41
N SER A 596 -3.18 3.09 -1.63
CA SER A 596 -2.87 4.44 -1.14
C SER A 596 -3.33 4.74 0.29
N ILE A 597 -3.81 3.73 1.03
CA ILE A 597 -4.22 3.81 2.45
C ILE A 597 -3.02 3.84 3.39
#